data_AF-A0A8J3GEN7-F1
#
_entry.id   AF-A0A8J3GEN7-F1
#
_cell.length_a   1.000
_cell.length_b   1.000
_cell.length_c   1.000
_cell.angle_alpha   90.00
_cell.angle_beta   90.00
_cell.angle_gamma   90.00
#
_symmetry.space_group_name_H-M   'P 1'
#
loop_
_entity.id
_entity.type
_entity.pdbx_description
1 polymer ?
#
loop_
_entity_poly.entity_id
_entity_poly.type
_entity_poly.pdbx_seq_one_letter_code
_entity_poly.pdbx_strand_id
1 'polypeptide(L)' 'MKIRIHGNDWHAHDISENVNWCKAHNWKFIRYAKEDDHDHCLICYWTIHKSDDPEVGEAYFYGGSTWLCSECYGQFIKEA' A
#
# COMPACT_ATOMS: atom_id res chain seq x y z
N MET A 1 2.87 -7.98 18.96
CA MET A 1 1.99 -6.80 18.91
C MET A 1 1.11 -6.91 17.68
N LYS A 2 -0.20 -6.66 17.81
CA LYS A 2 -1.11 -6.62 16.67
C LYS A 2 -1.25 -5.18 16.15
N ILE A 3 -1.45 -5.05 14.86
CA ILE A 3 -1.69 -3.78 14.17
C ILE A 3 -2.95 -3.94 13.34
N ARG A 4 -3.81 -2.92 13.30
CA ARG A 4 -5.03 -2.94 12.51
C ARG A 4 -4.81 -2.21 11.18
N ILE A 5 -5.13 -2.88 10.07
CA ILE A 5 -5.03 -2.36 8.70
C ILE A 5 -6.25 -2.85 7.92
N HIS A 6 -6.99 -1.96 7.25
CA HIS A 6 -8.27 -2.22 6.56
C HIS A 6 -9.26 -3.01 7.42
N GLY A 7 -9.31 -2.68 8.71
CA GLY A 7 -10.15 -3.35 9.69
C GLY A 7 -9.67 -4.73 10.15
N ASN A 8 -8.64 -5.31 9.53
CA ASN A 8 -8.06 -6.62 9.84
C ASN A 8 -6.89 -6.54 10.82
N ASP A 9 -6.72 -7.58 11.64
CA ASP A 9 -5.60 -7.72 12.56
C ASP A 9 -4.39 -8.35 11.87
N TRP A 10 -3.25 -7.67 11.92
CA TRP A 10 -1.95 -8.14 11.42
C TRP A 10 -0.96 -8.30 12.56
N HIS A 11 -0.06 -9.27 12.45
CA HIS A 11 1.09 -9.33 13.35
C HIS A 11 2.18 -8.40 12.84
N ALA A 12 2.69 -7.53 13.72
CA ALA A 12 3.71 -6.56 13.35
C ALA A 12 4.97 -7.19 12.75
N HIS A 13 5.32 -8.42 13.16
CA HIS A 13 6.48 -9.13 12.62
C HIS A 13 6.31 -9.51 11.15
N ASP A 14 5.11 -9.90 10.72
CA ASP A 14 4.84 -10.38 9.35
C ASP A 14 5.01 -9.28 8.30
N ILE A 15 4.76 -8.03 8.69
CA ILE A 15 4.85 -6.88 7.80
C ILE A 15 6.14 -6.08 7.98
N SER A 16 6.94 -6.39 9.01
CA SER A 16 8.07 -5.56 9.42
C SER A 16 9.13 -5.39 8.32
N GLU A 17 9.44 -6.45 7.59
CA GLU A 17 10.40 -6.41 6.48
C GLU A 17 9.91 -5.49 5.35
N ASN A 18 8.66 -5.65 4.92
CA ASN A 18 8.05 -4.82 3.88
C ASN A 18 7.96 -3.36 4.33
N VAL A 19 7.56 -3.10 5.59
CA VAL A 19 7.53 -1.74 6.16
C VAL A 19 8.92 -1.11 6.14
N ASN A 20 9.94 -1.82 6.60
CA ASN A 20 11.32 -1.31 6.65
C ASN A 20 11.86 -1.01 5.25
N TRP A 21 11.59 -1.90 4.30
CA TRP A 21 11.94 -1.66 2.90
C TRP A 21 11.22 -0.42 2.37
N CYS A 22 9.91 -0.28 2.62
CA CYS A 22 9.13 0.85 2.13
C CYS A 22 9.60 2.21 2.67
N LYS A 23 10.07 2.26 3.92
CA LYS A 23 10.61 3.48 4.55
C LYS A 23 11.88 4.02 3.88
N ALA A 24 12.65 3.15 3.22
CA ALA A 24 13.88 3.53 2.52
C ALA A 24 13.62 4.11 1.11
N HIS A 25 12.36 4.18 0.67
CA HIS A 25 12.01 4.55 -0.69
C HIS A 25 11.06 5.74 -0.75
N ASN A 26 11.07 6.44 -1.89
CA ASN A 26 10.19 7.57 -2.16
C ASN A 26 8.98 7.11 -2.97
N TRP A 27 7.81 7.59 -2.58
CA TRP A 27 6.53 7.17 -3.16
C TRP A 27 5.83 8.33 -3.85
N LYS A 28 5.16 8.03 -4.96
CA LYS A 28 4.34 9.01 -5.70
C LYS A 28 2.87 8.63 -5.57
N PHE A 29 2.05 9.54 -5.10
CA PHE A 29 0.60 9.34 -5.08
C PHE A 29 0.05 9.51 -6.50
N ILE A 30 -0.47 8.42 -7.07
CA ILE A 30 -0.98 8.38 -8.45
C ILE A 30 -2.24 7.51 -8.55
N ARG A 31 -2.97 7.67 -9.65
CA ARG A 31 -4.11 6.83 -10.01
C ARG A 31 -3.66 5.58 -10.76
N TYR A 32 -4.23 4.43 -10.41
CA TYR A 32 -4.03 3.19 -11.15
C TYR A 32 -4.71 3.28 -12.52
N ALA A 33 -4.00 2.89 -13.58
CA ALA A 33 -4.43 3.18 -14.96
C ALA A 33 -4.57 1.95 -15.86
N LYS A 34 -4.09 0.77 -15.44
CA LYS A 34 -4.14 -0.42 -16.28
C LYS A 34 -5.57 -0.99 -16.31
N GLU A 35 -6.16 -1.10 -17.49
CA GLU A 35 -7.46 -1.75 -17.68
C GLU A 35 -7.35 -3.26 -17.43
N ASP A 36 -8.43 -3.86 -16.95
CA ASP A 36 -8.58 -5.31 -16.77
C ASP A 36 -7.43 -5.96 -15.96
N ASP A 37 -6.81 -5.19 -15.06
CA ASP A 37 -5.74 -5.65 -14.18
C ASP A 37 -5.83 -5.02 -12.78
N HIS A 38 -5.04 -5.57 -11.87
CA HIS A 38 -4.90 -5.08 -10.51
C HIS A 38 -3.49 -5.33 -9.98
N ASP A 39 -3.11 -4.57 -8.96
CA ASP A 39 -1.95 -4.80 -8.13
C ASP A 39 -2.38 -4.90 -6.66
N HIS A 40 -1.40 -5.15 -5.79
CA HIS A 40 -1.63 -5.25 -4.36
C HIS A 40 -0.67 -4.35 -3.59
N CYS A 41 -1.18 -3.82 -2.47
CA CYS A 41 -0.35 -3.16 -1.48
C CYS A 41 0.72 -4.16 -0.97
N LEU A 42 1.99 -3.78 -1.04
CA LEU A 42 3.11 -4.62 -0.59
C LEU A 42 3.02 -5.02 0.90
N ILE A 43 2.37 -4.19 1.73
CA ILE A 43 2.31 -4.40 3.19
C ILE A 43 1.12 -5.28 3.60
N CYS A 44 -0.08 -4.99 3.06
CA CYS A 44 -1.32 -5.60 3.54
C CYS A 44 -2.12 -6.35 2.45
N TYR A 45 -1.56 -6.45 1.25
CA TYR A 45 -2.19 -7.10 0.08
C TYR A 45 -3.53 -6.50 -0.38
N TRP A 46 -3.89 -5.31 0.11
CA TRP A 46 -5.07 -4.58 -0.36
C TRP A 46 -5.05 -4.39 -1.87
N THR A 47 -6.16 -4.72 -2.52
CA THR A 47 -6.27 -4.68 -3.99
C THR A 47 -6.37 -3.23 -4.48
N ILE A 48 -5.54 -2.91 -5.46
CA ILE A 48 -5.49 -1.61 -6.15
C ILE A 48 -5.79 -1.89 -7.62
N HIS A 49 -6.78 -1.24 -8.19
CA HIS A 49 -7.21 -1.45 -9.56
C HIS A 49 -7.83 -0.17 -10.11
N LYS A 50 -7.97 -0.08 -11.43
CA LYS A 50 -8.57 1.12 -12.03
C LYS A 50 -10.02 1.27 -11.54
N SER A 51 -10.31 2.38 -10.86
CA SER A 51 -11.63 2.68 -10.29
C SER A 51 -11.83 4.19 -10.13
N ASP A 52 -13.10 4.59 -9.98
CA ASP A 52 -13.50 5.94 -9.52
C ASP A 52 -13.53 6.08 -8.00
N ASP A 53 -13.52 4.96 -7.28
CA ASP A 53 -13.32 4.96 -5.84
C ASP A 53 -11.84 5.19 -5.51
N PRO A 54 -11.48 6.31 -4.85
CA PRO A 54 -10.09 6.61 -4.52
C PRO A 54 -9.45 5.63 -3.53
N GLU A 55 -10.23 4.84 -2.76
CA GLU A 55 -9.67 3.84 -1.83
C GLU A 55 -8.99 2.67 -2.54
N VAL A 56 -9.39 2.40 -3.79
CA VAL A 56 -8.88 1.29 -4.61
C VAL A 56 -8.30 1.77 -5.94
N GLY A 57 -8.66 2.96 -6.39
CA GLY A 57 -8.23 3.59 -7.65
C GLY A 57 -7.00 4.48 -7.53
N GLU A 58 -6.68 4.97 -6.33
CA GLU A 58 -5.53 5.86 -6.09
C GLU A 58 -4.65 5.30 -4.98
N ALA A 59 -3.33 5.33 -5.21
CA ALA A 59 -2.37 4.67 -4.32
C ALA A 59 -0.97 5.29 -4.46
N TYR A 60 -0.07 4.87 -3.58
CA TYR A 60 1.33 5.27 -3.59
C TYR A 60 2.14 4.28 -4.42
N PHE A 61 2.79 4.78 -5.47
CA PHE A 61 3.58 4.01 -6.41
C PHE A 61 5.07 4.29 -6.25
N TYR A 62 5.87 3.22 -6.23
CA TYR A 62 7.32 3.30 -6.25
C TYR A 62 7.89 3.07 -7.67
N GLY A 63 7.41 2.03 -8.35
CA GLY A 63 7.94 1.55 -9.63
C GLY A 63 7.59 0.08 -9.86
N GLY A 64 7.60 -0.36 -11.13
CA GLY A 64 7.28 -1.77 -11.47
C GLY A 64 5.86 -2.17 -11.05
N SER A 65 5.74 -3.24 -10.27
CA SER A 65 4.49 -3.74 -9.67
C SER A 65 4.41 -3.43 -8.15
N THR A 66 5.12 -2.39 -7.70
CA THR A 66 5.23 -2.08 -6.26
C THR A 66 4.36 -0.89 -5.88
N TRP A 67 3.34 -1.19 -5.08
CA TRP A 67 2.32 -0.23 -4.64
C TRP A 67 2.08 -0.28 -3.13
N LEU A 68 1.58 0.81 -2.59
CA LEU A 68 1.03 0.91 -1.23
C LEU A 68 -0.34 1.58 -1.26
N CYS A 69 -1.30 1.00 -0.54
CA CYS A 69 -2.56 1.68 -0.26
C CYS A 69 -2.33 2.92 0.62
N SER A 70 -3.28 3.84 0.61
CA SER A 70 -3.22 5.09 1.37
C SER A 70 -3.10 4.86 2.88
N GLU A 71 -3.76 3.83 3.43
CA GLU A 71 -3.68 3.49 4.85
C GLU A 71 -2.26 3.08 5.25
N CYS A 72 -1.64 2.14 4.53
CA CYS A 72 -0.28 1.68 4.84
C CYS A 72 0.76 2.79 4.65
N TYR A 73 0.62 3.63 3.62
CA TYR A 73 1.52 4.78 3.46
C TYR A 73 1.39 5.76 4.65
N GLY A 74 0.16 6.11 5.02
CA GLY A 74 -0.11 7.02 6.14
C GLY A 74 0.38 6.47 7.47
N GLN A 75 0.13 5.20 7.75
CA GLN A 75 0.43 4.56 9.04
C GLN A 75 1.92 4.26 9.23
N PHE A 76 2.65 3.92 8.15
CA PHE A 76 4.01 3.40 8.27
C PHE A 76 5.09 4.27 7.63
N ILE A 77 4.75 5.16 6.69
CA ILE A 77 5.73 5.83 5.82
C ILE A 77 5.72 7.36 5.98
N LYS A 78 4.54 8.00 5.96
CA LYS A 78 4.39 9.47 5.94
C LYS A 78 5.06 10.19 7.11
N GLU A 79 5.23 9.51 8.25
CA GLU A 79 5.80 10.05 9.48
C GLU A 79 7.07 9.29 9.95
N ALA A 80 7.74 8.58 9.04
CA ALA A 80 8.99 7.86 9.32
C ALA A 80 10.24 8.76 9.24
#